data_AF-A0A255H931-F1
#
_entry.id   AF-A0A255H931-F1
#
_cell.length_a   1.000
_cell.length_b   1.000
_cell.length_c   1.000
_cell.angle_alpha   90.00
_cell.angle_beta   90.00
_cell.angle_gamma   90.00
#
_symmetry.space_group_name_H-M   'P 1'
#
loop_
_entity.id
_entity.type
_entity.pdbx_description
1 polymer ?
#
loop_
_entity_poly.entity_id
_entity_poly.type
_entity_poly.pdbx_seq_one_letter_code
_entity_poly.pdbx_strand_id
1 'polypeptide(L)'
;MSSKQQGRRSREVSSSHRLTQVVLTVGTVLALAAAFGPLWVARVGVVIAVVAALLSVRFALAEVRQARAQHLREKVDALRAHGAQLSAERTQNREVVASLAEHNHRANRRIVELQGRIGSLRAELSTLKGDHVAVQSRLTQRDEQVAELRRDLATREAELEALREVEDSAEVLAMPRHAVAADWDALPTAEDLWSDGNHPTVVDLQQLAFPPVVEVEGKKQA
;
A
#
# COMPACT_ATOMS: atom_id res chain seq x y z
N MET A 1 -2.52 55.07 19.91
CA MET A 1 -3.81 55.77 20.04
C MET A 1 -4.71 54.97 20.98
N SER A 2 -5.15 55.63 22.05
CA SER A 2 -6.47 55.49 22.70
C SER A 2 -6.94 54.11 23.20
N SER A 3 -6.89 53.89 24.52
CA SER A 3 -8.14 53.78 25.30
C SER A 3 -7.83 53.87 26.79
N LYS A 4 -7.85 55.11 27.25
CA LYS A 4 -7.94 55.50 28.65
C LYS A 4 -9.36 55.14 29.11
N GLN A 5 -9.58 53.92 29.61
CA GLN A 5 -10.83 53.60 30.32
C GLN A 5 -10.62 53.65 31.82
N GLN A 6 -10.81 54.88 32.26
CA GLN A 6 -11.04 55.33 33.62
C GLN A 6 -12.40 54.78 34.09
N GLY A 7 -12.39 53.55 34.62
CA GLY A 7 -13.53 52.96 35.32
C GLY A 7 -13.66 53.56 36.72
N ARG A 8 -14.54 54.56 36.85
CA ARG A 8 -15.05 55.09 38.12
C ARG A 8 -15.48 53.96 39.06
N ARG A 9 -14.67 53.63 40.07
CA ARG A 9 -15.17 52.97 41.29
C ARG A 9 -15.63 54.06 42.25
N SER A 10 -16.86 54.51 42.02
CA SER A 10 -17.58 55.39 42.93
C SER A 10 -18.15 54.55 44.08
N ARG A 11 -17.78 54.96 45.30
CA ARG A 11 -18.58 54.84 46.54
C ARG A 11 -18.91 53.43 47.06
N GLU A 12 -18.06 52.98 47.97
CA GLU A 12 -18.52 52.46 49.26
C GLU A 12 -17.83 53.24 50.38
N VAL A 13 -18.19 54.51 50.51
CA VAL A 13 -17.87 55.32 51.70
C VAL A 13 -19.21 55.64 52.35
N SER A 14 -19.70 54.76 53.23
CA SER A 14 -20.92 55.08 53.99
C SER A 14 -21.19 54.24 55.26
N SER A 15 -20.41 53.23 55.63
CA SER A 15 -20.61 52.57 56.94
C SER A 15 -19.66 53.13 58.01
N SER A 16 -18.39 53.38 57.66
CA SER A 16 -17.38 53.94 58.56
C SER A 16 -17.75 55.32 59.10
N HIS A 17 -18.20 56.25 58.25
CA HIS A 17 -18.63 57.58 58.70
C HIS A 17 -19.85 57.54 59.62
N ARG A 18 -20.79 56.61 59.39
CA ARG A 18 -21.99 56.48 60.26
C ARG A 18 -21.62 55.93 61.62
N LEU A 19 -20.71 54.95 61.69
CA LEU A 19 -20.19 54.43 62.95
C LEU A 19 -19.45 55.51 63.75
N THR A 20 -18.58 56.28 63.10
CA THR A 20 -17.87 57.40 63.75
C THR A 20 -18.84 58.47 64.23
N GLN A 21 -19.88 58.79 63.45
CA GLN A 21 -20.90 59.77 63.82
C GLN A 21 -21.78 59.30 64.99
N VAL A 22 -22.13 58.01 65.05
CA VAL A 22 -22.88 57.43 66.17
C VAL A 22 -22.02 57.43 67.45
N VAL A 23 -20.75 57.06 67.36
CA VAL A 23 -19.85 57.07 68.54
C VAL A 23 -19.63 58.50 69.04
N LEU A 24 -19.42 59.47 68.15
CA LEU A 24 -19.20 60.87 68.52
C LEU A 24 -20.44 61.50 69.17
N THR A 25 -21.63 61.24 68.61
CA THR A 25 -22.89 61.79 69.15
C THR A 25 -23.27 61.15 70.49
N VAL A 26 -23.04 59.85 70.67
CA VAL A 26 -23.27 59.19 71.95
C VAL A 26 -22.27 59.67 73.01
N GLY A 27 -21.00 59.86 72.66
CA GLY A 27 -19.96 60.36 73.55
C GLY A 27 -20.21 61.80 74.05
N THR A 28 -20.67 62.69 73.17
CA THR A 28 -20.99 64.08 73.54
C THR A 28 -22.21 64.18 74.45
N VAL A 29 -23.26 63.38 74.18
CA VAL A 29 -24.46 63.33 75.03
C VAL A 29 -24.11 62.79 76.43
N LEU A 30 -23.21 61.80 76.52
CA LEU A 30 -22.76 61.24 77.80
C LEU A 30 -21.92 62.24 78.62
N ALA A 31 -21.07 63.04 77.97
CA ALA A 31 -20.26 64.07 78.63
C ALA A 31 -21.12 65.23 79.19
N LEU A 32 -22.14 65.66 78.44
CA LEU A 32 -23.09 66.70 78.89
C LEU A 32 -23.96 66.21 80.06
N ALA A 33 -24.36 64.95 80.06
CA ALA A 33 -25.13 64.36 81.15
C ALA A 33 -24.33 64.23 82.46
N ALA A 34 -23.01 63.99 82.37
CA ALA A 34 -22.12 63.91 83.53
C ALA A 34 -21.85 65.27 84.20
N ALA A 35 -21.98 66.38 83.46
CA ALA A 35 -21.70 67.72 83.96
C ALA A 35 -22.84 68.32 84.83
N PHE A 36 -24.06 67.76 84.78
CA PHE A 36 -25.27 68.42 85.34
C PHE A 36 -26.19 67.56 86.23
N GLY A 37 -25.81 66.33 86.62
CA GLY A 37 -26.76 65.39 87.26
C GLY A 37 -26.44 64.96 88.72
N PRO A 38 -27.44 64.87 89.63
CA PRO A 38 -27.28 64.18 90.92
C PRO A 38 -26.95 62.69 90.71
N LEU A 39 -26.33 62.03 91.71
CA LEU A 39 -25.72 60.68 91.65
C LEU A 39 -26.54 59.56 90.94
N TRP A 40 -27.86 59.71 90.82
CA TRP A 40 -28.73 58.83 90.03
C TRP A 40 -28.55 58.95 88.51
N VAL A 41 -28.30 60.16 87.99
CA VAL A 41 -28.12 60.42 86.54
C VAL A 41 -26.84 59.75 86.01
N ALA A 42 -25.77 59.76 86.79
CA ALA A 42 -24.52 59.10 86.44
C ALA A 42 -24.69 57.57 86.27
N ARG A 43 -25.49 56.94 87.14
CA ARG A 43 -25.76 55.49 87.06
C ARG A 43 -26.60 55.13 85.83
N VAL A 44 -27.59 55.96 85.48
CA VAL A 44 -28.39 55.77 84.27
C VAL A 44 -27.54 55.97 83.00
N GLY A 45 -26.64 56.94 83.00
CA GLY A 45 -25.71 57.17 81.89
C GLY A 45 -24.77 55.99 81.63
N VAL A 46 -24.22 55.38 82.69
CA VAL A 46 -23.37 54.18 82.58
C VAL A 46 -24.14 53.00 81.99
N VAL A 47 -25.39 52.78 82.42
CA VAL A 47 -26.23 51.71 81.87
C VAL A 47 -26.51 51.90 80.39
N ILE A 48 -26.85 53.12 79.96
CA ILE A 48 -27.09 53.45 78.54
C ILE A 48 -25.81 53.25 77.72
N ALA A 49 -24.65 53.65 78.24
CA ALA A 49 -23.36 53.47 77.56
C ALA A 49 -23.01 51.97 77.38
N VAL A 50 -23.25 51.14 78.41
CA VAL A 50 -23.04 49.69 78.32
C VAL A 50 -23.98 49.05 77.30
N VAL A 51 -25.25 49.45 77.29
CA VAL A 51 -26.22 48.95 76.29
C VAL A 51 -25.84 49.38 74.87
N ALA A 52 -25.41 50.63 74.67
CA ALA A 52 -24.93 51.11 73.39
C ALA A 52 -23.66 50.38 72.92
N ALA A 53 -22.72 50.09 73.83
CA ALA A 53 -21.53 49.32 73.53
C ALA A 53 -21.87 47.87 73.11
N LEU A 54 -22.78 47.20 73.82
CA LEU A 54 -23.25 45.86 73.47
C LEU A 54 -23.96 45.84 72.11
N LEU A 55 -24.81 46.83 71.82
CA LEU A 55 -25.46 46.97 70.52
C LEU A 55 -24.44 47.17 69.40
N SER A 56 -23.43 48.03 69.59
CA SER A 56 -22.36 48.26 68.61
C SER A 56 -21.59 46.98 68.28
N VAL A 57 -21.18 46.23 69.32
CA VAL A 57 -20.50 44.93 69.14
C VAL A 57 -21.40 43.95 68.40
N ARG A 58 -22.70 43.90 68.73
CA ARG A 58 -23.66 43.02 68.07
C ARG A 58 -23.83 43.38 66.59
N PHE A 59 -23.88 44.67 66.25
CA PHE A 59 -23.97 45.15 64.87
C PHE A 59 -22.69 44.85 64.07
N ALA A 60 -21.51 45.09 64.65
CA ALA A 60 -20.24 44.74 64.02
C ALA A 60 -20.15 43.23 63.72
N LEU A 61 -20.60 42.38 64.65
CA LEU A 61 -20.66 40.94 64.42
C LEU A 61 -21.70 40.54 63.36
N ALA A 62 -22.83 41.23 63.28
CA ALA A 62 -23.85 40.98 62.26
C ALA A 62 -23.34 41.33 60.85
N GLU A 63 -22.66 42.46 60.70
CA GLU A 63 -22.09 42.91 59.43
C GLU A 63 -20.96 41.96 58.97
N VAL A 64 -20.05 41.56 59.86
CA VAL A 64 -18.99 40.58 59.56
C VAL A 64 -19.58 39.22 59.18
N ARG A 65 -20.67 38.78 59.82
CA ARG A 65 -21.37 37.54 59.44
C ARG A 65 -22.00 37.63 58.05
N GLN A 66 -22.57 38.78 57.70
CA GLN A 66 -23.15 39.01 56.37
C GLN A 66 -22.07 39.05 55.28
N ALA A 67 -20.96 39.76 55.49
CA ALA A 67 -19.85 39.81 54.54
C ALA A 67 -19.22 38.43 54.32
N ARG A 68 -19.04 37.64 55.39
CA ARG A 68 -18.54 36.26 55.28
C ARG A 68 -19.51 35.37 54.50
N ALA A 69 -20.82 35.51 54.70
CA ALA A 69 -21.82 34.74 53.96
C ALA A 69 -21.79 35.08 52.46
N GLN A 70 -21.61 36.35 52.10
CA GLN A 70 -21.47 36.78 50.70
C GLN A 70 -20.19 36.22 50.07
N HIS A 71 -19.04 36.37 50.71
CA HIS A 71 -17.78 35.83 50.18
C HIS A 71 -17.75 34.31 50.05
N LEU A 72 -18.41 33.58 50.97
CA LEU A 72 -18.54 32.14 50.84
C LEU A 72 -19.42 31.76 49.64
N ARG A 73 -20.53 32.48 49.42
CA ARG A 73 -21.38 32.27 48.24
C ARG A 73 -20.62 32.55 46.94
N GLU A 74 -19.93 33.68 46.86
CA GLU A 74 -19.09 34.04 45.71
C GLU A 74 -18.04 32.96 45.40
N LYS A 75 -17.34 32.45 46.42
CA LYS A 75 -16.35 31.36 46.25
C LYS A 75 -17.00 30.08 45.77
N VAL A 76 -18.15 29.72 46.34
CA VAL A 76 -18.87 28.51 45.94
C VAL A 76 -19.37 28.65 44.49
N ASP A 77 -19.88 29.82 44.10
CA ASP A 77 -20.34 30.07 42.74
C ASP A 77 -19.16 30.11 41.74
N ALA A 78 -18.02 30.69 42.12
CA ALA A 78 -16.79 30.64 41.33
C ALA A 78 -16.28 29.20 41.17
N LEU A 79 -16.26 28.39 42.23
CA LEU A 79 -15.87 26.97 42.16
C LEU A 79 -16.83 26.16 41.28
N ARG A 80 -18.14 26.43 41.36
CA ARG A 80 -19.13 25.81 40.46
C ARG A 80 -18.89 26.20 39.02
N ALA A 81 -18.65 27.47 38.74
CA ALA A 81 -18.36 27.96 37.38
C ALA A 81 -17.08 27.34 36.82
N HIS A 82 -16.00 27.30 37.60
CA HIS A 82 -14.77 26.62 37.22
C HIS A 82 -14.97 25.12 37.01
N GLY A 83 -15.74 24.45 37.86
CA GLY A 83 -16.10 23.04 37.70
C GLY A 83 -16.87 22.77 36.40
N ALA A 84 -17.83 23.63 36.07
CA ALA A 84 -18.57 23.57 34.81
C ALA A 84 -17.65 23.75 33.60
N GLN A 85 -16.77 24.75 33.63
CA GLN A 85 -15.78 24.98 32.57
C GLN A 85 -14.85 23.78 32.37
N LEU A 86 -14.29 23.24 33.46
CA LEU A 86 -13.40 22.08 33.39
C LEU A 86 -14.13 20.83 32.87
N SER A 87 -15.41 20.67 33.20
CA SER A 87 -16.24 19.60 32.67
C SER A 87 -16.47 19.75 31.16
N ALA A 88 -16.72 20.97 30.69
CA ALA A 88 -16.91 21.29 29.27
C ALA A 88 -15.60 21.07 28.47
N GLU A 89 -14.46 21.51 29.01
CA GLU A 89 -13.15 21.24 28.42
C GLU A 89 -12.86 19.74 28.35
N ARG A 90 -13.17 18.98 29.40
CA ARG A 90 -12.99 17.51 29.40
C ARG A 90 -13.88 16.83 28.36
N THR A 91 -15.12 17.28 28.17
CA THR A 91 -15.99 16.72 27.13
C THR A 91 -15.46 17.04 25.74
N GLN A 92 -15.01 18.27 25.50
CA GLN A 92 -14.42 18.67 24.24
C GLN A 92 -13.12 17.91 23.95
N ASN A 93 -12.24 17.79 24.95
CA ASN A 93 -10.99 17.04 24.81
C ASN A 93 -11.26 15.57 24.48
N ARG A 94 -12.27 14.93 25.12
CA ARG A 94 -12.69 13.57 24.79
C ARG A 94 -13.19 13.44 23.36
N GLU A 95 -13.96 14.41 22.88
CA GLU A 95 -14.45 14.43 21.49
C GLU A 95 -13.27 14.56 20.50
N VAL A 96 -12.33 15.44 20.78
CA VAL A 96 -11.11 15.58 19.97
C VAL A 96 -10.32 14.27 19.98
N VAL A 97 -10.07 13.66 21.14
CA VAL A 97 -9.38 12.37 21.24
C VAL A 97 -10.14 11.27 20.48
N ALA A 98 -11.46 11.22 20.56
CA ALA A 98 -12.28 10.26 19.83
C ALA A 98 -12.15 10.45 18.31
N SER A 99 -12.19 11.69 17.82
CA SER A 99 -12.01 11.98 16.39
C SER A 99 -10.60 11.65 15.89
N LEU A 100 -9.57 11.90 16.70
CA LEU A 100 -8.19 11.49 16.39
C LEU A 100 -8.06 9.96 16.35
N ALA A 101 -8.69 9.25 17.29
CA ALA A 101 -8.70 7.79 17.31
C ALA A 101 -9.38 7.22 16.07
N GLU A 102 -10.51 7.78 15.65
CA GLU A 102 -11.19 7.40 14.41
C GLU A 102 -10.33 7.68 13.17
N HIS A 103 -9.67 8.85 13.12
CA HIS A 103 -8.75 9.18 12.04
C HIS A 103 -7.58 8.20 11.96
N ASN A 104 -6.96 7.88 13.10
CA ASN A 104 -5.88 6.91 13.18
C ASN A 104 -6.34 5.52 12.71
N HIS A 105 -7.53 5.08 13.13
CA HIS A 105 -8.09 3.81 12.69
C HIS A 105 -8.34 3.77 11.18
N ARG A 106 -8.88 4.85 10.60
CA ARG A 106 -9.05 5.00 9.15
C ARG A 106 -7.72 4.97 8.40
N ALA A 107 -6.70 5.67 8.91
CA ALA A 107 -5.36 5.66 8.33
C ALA A 107 -4.76 4.24 8.36
N ASN A 108 -4.89 3.52 9.48
CA ASN A 108 -4.38 2.16 9.61
C ASN A 108 -5.07 1.19 8.64
N ARG A 109 -6.40 1.29 8.47
CA ARG A 109 -7.12 0.48 7.47
C ARG A 109 -6.61 0.73 6.05
N ARG A 110 -6.35 1.98 5.68
CA ARG A 110 -5.78 2.32 4.36
C ARG A 110 -4.37 1.76 4.18
N ILE A 111 -3.54 1.80 5.22
CA ILE A 111 -2.20 1.20 5.18
C ILE A 111 -2.31 -0.30 4.90
N VAL A 112 -3.17 -1.02 5.62
CA VAL A 112 -3.39 -2.46 5.42
C VAL A 112 -3.90 -2.75 4.01
N GLU A 113 -4.85 -1.96 3.52
CA GLU A 113 -5.38 -2.10 2.16
C GLU A 113 -4.29 -1.87 1.09
N LEU A 114 -3.49 -0.81 1.24
CA LEU A 114 -2.38 -0.52 0.33
C LEU A 114 -1.31 -1.60 0.37
N GLN A 115 -0.98 -2.13 1.55
CA GLN A 115 -0.07 -3.27 1.68
C GLN A 115 -0.61 -4.51 0.96
N GLY A 116 -1.92 -4.78 1.08
CA GLY A 116 -2.58 -5.85 0.35
C GLY A 116 -2.48 -5.68 -1.18
N ARG A 117 -2.76 -4.47 -1.68
CA ARG A 117 -2.63 -4.12 -3.11
C ARG A 117 -1.18 -4.22 -3.60
N ILE A 118 -0.20 -3.79 -2.81
CA ILE A 118 1.21 -3.95 -3.14
C ILE A 118 1.58 -5.44 -3.22
N GLY A 119 1.06 -6.25 -2.29
CA GLY A 119 1.23 -7.70 -2.32
C GLY A 119 0.67 -8.35 -3.58
N SER A 120 -0.55 -8.00 -3.98
CA SER A 120 -1.18 -8.53 -5.20
C SER A 120 -0.43 -8.10 -6.46
N LEU A 121 -0.10 -6.81 -6.58
CA LEU A 121 0.67 -6.29 -7.72
C LEU A 121 2.05 -6.94 -7.84
N ARG A 122 2.70 -7.23 -6.70
CA ARG A 122 3.99 -7.94 -6.70
C ARG A 122 3.85 -9.39 -7.18
N ALA A 123 2.76 -10.06 -6.83
CA ALA A 123 2.47 -11.40 -7.31
C ALA A 123 2.21 -11.39 -8.83
N GLU A 124 1.37 -10.47 -9.32
CA GLU A 124 1.10 -10.28 -10.76
C GLU A 124 2.37 -9.94 -11.55
N LEU A 125 3.25 -9.10 -11.00
CA LEU A 125 4.53 -8.79 -11.65
C LEU A 125 5.44 -10.02 -11.71
N SER A 126 5.43 -10.86 -10.68
CA SER A 126 6.19 -12.10 -10.67
C SER A 126 5.67 -13.10 -11.70
N THR A 127 4.34 -13.24 -11.85
CA THR A 127 3.75 -14.11 -12.87
C THR A 127 4.05 -13.59 -14.26
N LEU A 128 3.87 -12.28 -14.51
CA LEU A 128 4.15 -11.68 -15.81
C LEU A 128 5.63 -11.81 -16.21
N LYS A 129 6.54 -11.68 -15.24
CA LYS A 129 7.97 -11.92 -15.47
C LYS A 129 8.24 -13.39 -15.82
N GLY A 130 7.59 -14.33 -15.14
CA GLY A 130 7.67 -15.76 -15.47
C GLY A 130 7.16 -16.05 -16.88
N ASP A 131 6.00 -15.51 -17.23
CA ASP A 131 5.40 -15.66 -18.56
C ASP A 131 6.30 -15.06 -19.64
N HIS A 132 6.90 -13.89 -19.39
CA HIS A 132 7.82 -13.26 -20.31
C HIS A 132 9.04 -14.16 -20.61
N VAL A 133 9.65 -14.74 -19.58
CA VAL A 133 10.77 -15.69 -19.73
C VAL A 133 10.33 -16.94 -20.51
N ALA A 134 9.13 -17.46 -20.23
CA ALA A 134 8.59 -18.62 -20.94
C ALA A 134 8.28 -18.32 -22.42
N VAL A 135 7.81 -17.12 -22.74
CA VAL A 135 7.59 -16.70 -24.13
C VAL A 135 8.92 -16.50 -24.84
N GLN A 136 9.91 -15.88 -24.18
CA GLN A 136 11.25 -15.73 -24.75
C GLN A 136 11.89 -17.09 -25.07
N SER A 137 11.80 -18.08 -24.17
CA SER A 137 12.37 -19.41 -24.43
C SER A 137 11.65 -20.15 -25.57
N ARG A 138 10.34 -19.98 -25.71
CA ARG A 138 9.60 -20.51 -26.86
C ARG A 138 10.00 -19.82 -28.16
N LEU A 139 10.24 -18.51 -28.13
CA LEU A 139 10.70 -17.77 -29.30
C LEU A 139 12.07 -18.25 -29.75
N THR A 140 13.03 -18.40 -28.83
CA THR A 140 14.36 -18.91 -29.17
C THR A 140 14.29 -20.32 -29.75
N GLN A 141 13.46 -21.21 -29.19
CA GLN A 141 13.25 -22.55 -29.73
C GLN A 141 12.64 -22.52 -31.14
N ARG A 142 11.69 -21.61 -31.39
CA ARG A 142 11.10 -21.44 -32.72
C ARG A 142 12.12 -20.88 -33.72
N ASP A 143 12.96 -19.95 -33.30
CA ASP A 143 14.02 -19.39 -34.14
C ASP A 143 15.04 -20.46 -34.53
N GLU A 144 15.41 -21.35 -33.60
CA GLU A 144 16.27 -22.52 -33.89
C GLU A 144 15.61 -23.46 -34.89
N GLN A 145 14.33 -23.81 -34.70
CA GLN A 145 13.57 -24.66 -35.64
C GLN A 145 13.47 -24.02 -37.03
N VAL A 146 13.23 -22.71 -37.12
CA VAL A 146 13.19 -21.99 -38.39
C VAL A 146 14.57 -21.99 -39.05
N ALA A 147 15.65 -21.83 -38.28
CA ALA A 147 17.01 -21.90 -38.81
C ALA A 147 17.36 -23.29 -39.34
N GLU A 148 16.93 -24.36 -38.67
CA GLU A 148 17.06 -25.75 -39.13
C GLU A 148 16.29 -25.97 -40.43
N LEU A 149 14.98 -25.64 -40.46
CA LEU A 149 14.16 -25.78 -41.66
C LEU A 149 14.71 -25.00 -42.86
N ARG A 150 15.29 -23.82 -42.65
CA ARG A 150 15.96 -23.05 -43.72
C ARG A 150 17.19 -23.76 -44.27
N ARG A 151 17.98 -24.44 -43.43
CA ARG A 151 19.13 -25.23 -43.88
C ARG A 151 18.66 -26.44 -44.68
N ASP A 152 17.67 -27.16 -44.17
CA ASP A 152 17.09 -28.31 -44.87
C ASP A 152 16.54 -27.91 -46.23
N LEU A 153 15.81 -26.80 -46.30
CA LEU A 153 15.27 -26.28 -47.55
C LEU A 153 16.39 -25.94 -48.54
N ALA A 154 17.46 -25.25 -48.10
CA ALA A 154 18.61 -24.95 -48.95
C ALA A 154 19.32 -26.22 -49.45
N THR A 155 19.45 -27.26 -48.61
CA THR A 155 19.99 -28.55 -49.02
C THR A 155 19.11 -29.23 -50.07
N ARG A 156 17.78 -29.22 -49.88
CA ARG A 156 16.82 -29.79 -50.84
C ARG A 156 16.81 -29.03 -52.16
N GLU A 157 16.92 -27.70 -52.13
CA GLU A 157 17.04 -26.89 -53.34
C GLU A 157 18.31 -27.25 -54.12
N ALA A 158 19.46 -27.39 -53.44
CA ALA A 158 20.70 -27.84 -54.07
C ALA A 158 20.61 -29.27 -54.64
N GLU A 159 19.95 -30.20 -53.94
CA GLU A 159 19.68 -31.55 -54.46
C GLU A 159 18.81 -31.50 -55.74
N LEU A 160 17.77 -30.67 -55.76
CA LEU A 160 16.90 -30.50 -56.92
C LEU A 160 17.63 -29.85 -58.10
N GLU A 161 18.49 -28.87 -57.86
CA GLU A 161 19.34 -28.26 -58.90
C GLU A 161 20.30 -29.30 -59.49
N ALA A 162 20.98 -30.09 -58.66
CA ALA A 162 21.86 -31.16 -59.14
C ALA A 162 21.10 -32.22 -59.96
N LEU A 163 19.89 -32.60 -59.54
CA LEU A 163 19.06 -33.53 -60.31
C LEU A 163 18.61 -32.94 -61.65
N ARG A 164 18.29 -31.65 -61.71
CA ARG A 164 17.96 -30.95 -62.97
C ARG A 164 19.16 -30.88 -63.91
N GLU A 165 20.36 -30.61 -63.40
CA GLU A 165 21.58 -30.65 -64.22
C GLU A 165 21.86 -32.04 -64.79
N VAL A 166 21.61 -33.09 -64.00
CA VAL A 166 21.71 -34.48 -64.47
C VAL A 166 20.64 -34.80 -65.52
N GLU A 167 19.41 -34.30 -65.34
CA GLU A 167 18.34 -34.45 -66.34
C GLU A 167 18.65 -33.71 -67.65
N ASP A 168 19.15 -32.47 -67.58
CA ASP A 168 19.54 -31.67 -68.74
C ASP A 168 20.76 -32.26 -69.48
N SER A 169 21.65 -32.96 -68.78
CA SER A 169 22.80 -33.67 -69.38
C SER A 169 22.47 -35.11 -69.79
N ALA A 170 21.37 -35.68 -69.31
CA ALA A 170 20.86 -36.95 -69.80
C ALA A 170 20.25 -36.72 -71.19
N GLU A 171 20.94 -37.16 -72.23
CA GLU A 171 20.39 -37.20 -73.58
C GLU A 171 19.11 -38.05 -73.57
N VAL A 172 17.96 -37.39 -73.63
CA VAL A 172 16.66 -38.04 -73.80
C VAL A 172 16.63 -38.63 -75.20
N LEU A 173 17.20 -39.83 -75.34
CA LEU A 173 17.09 -40.62 -76.54
C LEU A 173 15.60 -40.89 -76.74
N ALA A 174 15.03 -40.28 -77.79
CA ALA A 174 13.69 -40.61 -78.23
C ALA A 174 13.65 -42.11 -78.48
N MET A 175 13.04 -42.85 -77.56
CA MET A 175 12.87 -44.29 -77.72
C MET A 175 12.19 -44.46 -79.09
N PRO A 176 12.77 -45.25 -80.02
CA PRO A 176 12.23 -45.36 -81.35
C PRO A 176 10.75 -45.74 -81.23
N ARG A 177 9.87 -44.79 -81.57
CA ARG A 177 8.43 -45.00 -81.60
C ARG A 177 8.14 -45.95 -82.75
N HIS A 178 8.30 -47.24 -82.46
CA HIS A 178 8.16 -48.34 -83.38
C HIS A 178 9.04 -48.17 -84.62
N ALA A 179 10.10 -48.98 -84.70
CA ALA A 179 10.68 -49.29 -86.00
C ALA A 179 9.53 -49.60 -86.96
N VAL A 180 9.45 -48.81 -88.03
CA VAL A 180 8.49 -48.99 -89.10
C VAL A 180 8.66 -50.42 -89.61
N ALA A 181 7.76 -51.30 -89.16
CA ALA A 181 7.33 -52.58 -89.70
C ALA A 181 8.23 -53.29 -90.76
N ALA A 182 9.51 -53.50 -90.44
CA ALA A 182 10.43 -54.41 -91.12
C ALA A 182 11.57 -54.63 -90.11
N ASP A 183 11.62 -55.68 -89.33
CA ASP A 183 11.71 -57.09 -89.74
C ASP A 183 11.47 -57.95 -88.48
N TRP A 184 10.31 -57.78 -87.81
CA TRP A 184 10.01 -58.50 -86.57
C TRP A 184 9.89 -60.03 -86.78
N ASP A 185 9.60 -60.46 -88.01
CA ASP A 185 9.57 -61.85 -88.41
C ASP A 185 10.97 -62.43 -88.71
N ALA A 186 12.01 -61.57 -88.80
CA ALA A 186 13.40 -61.98 -89.00
C ALA A 186 14.19 -62.08 -87.68
N LEU A 187 13.55 -61.75 -86.55
CA LEU A 187 14.15 -62.01 -85.24
C LEU A 187 14.11 -63.52 -84.97
N PRO A 188 15.22 -64.13 -84.55
CA PRO A 188 15.24 -65.54 -84.19
C PRO A 188 14.19 -65.81 -83.11
N THR A 189 13.39 -66.84 -83.33
CA THR A 189 12.38 -67.26 -82.35
C THR A 189 13.07 -67.65 -81.05
N ALA A 190 12.39 -67.56 -79.91
CA ALA A 190 12.96 -68.02 -78.63
C ALA A 190 13.47 -69.47 -78.73
N GLU A 191 12.82 -70.33 -79.51
CA GLU A 191 13.32 -71.69 -79.74
C GLU A 191 14.69 -71.68 -80.47
N ASP A 192 14.88 -70.88 -81.51
CA ASP A 192 16.15 -70.81 -82.28
C ASP A 192 17.30 -70.18 -81.47
N LEU A 193 16.99 -69.26 -80.55
CA LEU A 193 18.00 -68.57 -79.75
C LEU A 193 18.43 -69.40 -78.52
N TRP A 194 17.56 -70.29 -78.04
CA TRP A 194 17.73 -70.99 -76.76
C TRP A 194 17.79 -72.53 -76.89
N SER A 195 17.70 -73.11 -78.10
CA SER A 195 17.74 -74.56 -78.33
C SER A 195 19.13 -75.20 -78.30
N ASP A 196 20.20 -74.44 -78.51
CA ASP A 196 21.56 -74.98 -78.68
C ASP A 196 22.19 -75.49 -77.36
N GLY A 197 21.46 -75.51 -76.24
CA GLY A 197 21.90 -76.02 -74.95
C GLY A 197 23.08 -75.27 -74.31
N ASN A 198 23.57 -74.23 -74.99
CA ASN A 198 24.71 -73.41 -74.61
C ASN A 198 24.24 -72.12 -73.94
N HIS A 199 23.27 -72.25 -73.02
CA HIS A 199 22.86 -71.15 -72.16
C HIS A 199 23.79 -71.09 -70.96
N PRO A 200 24.24 -69.90 -70.53
CA PRO A 200 25.00 -69.77 -69.29
C PRO A 200 24.13 -70.30 -68.15
N THR A 201 24.55 -71.40 -67.54
CA THR A 201 23.86 -71.93 -66.37
C THR A 201 24.12 -71.02 -65.18
N VAL A 202 23.29 -71.10 -64.14
CA VAL A 202 23.47 -70.31 -62.91
C VAL A 202 24.88 -70.48 -62.31
N VAL A 203 25.52 -71.63 -62.58
CA VAL A 203 26.91 -71.92 -62.20
C VAL A 203 27.92 -71.04 -62.95
N ASP A 204 27.71 -70.81 -64.24
CA ASP A 204 28.61 -69.98 -65.07
C ASP A 204 28.54 -68.50 -64.67
N LEU A 205 27.34 -68.03 -64.28
CA LEU A 205 27.16 -66.69 -63.72
C LEU A 205 27.83 -66.55 -62.34
N GLN A 206 27.82 -67.62 -61.53
CA GLN A 206 28.51 -67.62 -60.24
C GLN A 206 30.04 -67.59 -60.41
N GLN A 207 30.59 -68.24 -61.45
CA GLN A 207 32.02 -68.20 -61.78
C GLN A 207 32.49 -66.81 -62.26
N LEU A 208 31.62 -66.05 -62.94
CA LEU A 208 31.88 -64.66 -63.30
C LEU A 208 31.86 -63.72 -62.08
N ALA A 209 30.99 -63.99 -61.11
CA ALA A 209 30.95 -63.24 -59.85
C ALA A 209 32.12 -63.59 -58.91
N PHE A 210 32.66 -64.83 -58.99
CA PHE A 210 33.76 -65.32 -58.16
C PHE A 210 34.76 -66.15 -58.99
N PRO A 211 35.75 -65.51 -59.66
CA PRO A 211 36.72 -66.24 -60.47
C PRO A 211 37.65 -67.09 -59.58
N PRO A 212 37.91 -68.37 -59.91
CA PRO A 212 38.81 -69.22 -59.14
C PRO A 212 40.27 -68.77 -59.30
N VAL A 213 41.01 -68.75 -58.18
CA VAL A 213 42.45 -68.43 -58.14
C VAL A 213 43.21 -69.58 -58.80
N VAL A 214 43.81 -69.32 -59.96
CA VAL A 214 44.70 -70.28 -60.63
C VAL A 214 46.04 -70.28 -59.89
N GLU A 215 46.27 -71.32 -59.08
CA GLU A 215 47.63 -71.63 -58.57
C GLU A 215 48.49 -72.07 -59.76
N VAL A 216 49.42 -71.21 -60.15
CA VAL A 216 50.45 -71.54 -61.15
C VAL A 216 51.46 -72.46 -60.46
N GLU A 217 51.27 -73.77 -60.56
CA GLU A 217 52.30 -74.75 -60.21
C GLU A 217 53.52 -74.55 -61.13
N GLY A 218 54.52 -73.87 -60.58
CA GLY A 218 55.85 -73.78 -61.18
C GLY A 218 56.42 -75.19 -61.37
N LYS A 219 56.49 -75.62 -62.62
CA LYS A 219 57.29 -76.78 -63.04
C LYS A 219 58.71 -76.64 -62.49
N LYS A 220 59.03 -77.46 -61.49
CA LYS A 220 60.41 -77.89 -61.20
C LYS A 220 60.91 -78.71 -62.39
N GLN A 221 61.83 -78.15 -63.17
CA GLN A 221 62.83 -78.87 -63.96
C GLN A 221 64.10 -78.00 -63.87
N ALA A 222 65.05 -78.40 -63.02
CA ALA A 222 66.22 -79.24 -63.36
C ALA A 222 67.31 -78.39 -64.01
#